data_AF-A0A838MUZ6-F1
#
_entry.id   AF-A0A838MUZ6-F1
#
_cell.length_a   1.000
_cell.length_b   1.000
_cell.length_c   1.000
_cell.angle_alpha   90.00
_cell.angle_beta   90.00
_cell.angle_gamma   90.00
#
_symmetry.space_group_name_H-M   'P 1'
#
loop_
_entity.id
_entity.type
_entity.pdbx_description
1 polymer ?
#
loop_
_entity_poly.entity_id
_entity_poly.type
_entity_poly.pdbx_seq_one_letter_code
_entity_poly.pdbx_strand_id
1 'polypeptide(L)'
;MKMCVEEGILQAFLDGELSPETSQTVAAHLTACAACGVRAREAVAELSLFASVMSPAAVSVPTERLRARLDAAIAETLQSEVAAGVRQEARWRVWLNGLAAALTFAPGKAAAFASLLVAVVLSVFFATKQLSPSEIGRDEIAVITVPAPANG
;
A
#
# COMPACT_ATOMS: atom_id res chain seq x y z
N MET A 1 34.10 21.53 -25.27
CA MET A 1 34.11 21.14 -23.85
C MET A 1 32.87 20.28 -23.63
N LYS A 2 33.02 18.96 -23.47
CA LYS A 2 31.88 18.11 -23.10
C LYS A 2 31.55 18.42 -21.64
N MET A 3 30.29 18.72 -21.34
CA MET A 3 29.84 18.99 -19.97
C MET A 3 30.21 17.80 -19.09
N CYS A 4 30.74 18.08 -17.89
CA CYS A 4 31.05 17.06 -16.90
C CYS A 4 29.76 16.40 -16.39
N VAL A 5 29.90 15.23 -15.77
CA VAL A 5 28.76 14.55 -15.13
C VAL A 5 28.26 15.39 -13.96
N GLU A 6 26.94 15.59 -13.90
CA GLU A 6 26.22 16.21 -12.79
C GLU A 6 26.44 15.40 -11.50
N GLU A 7 26.53 16.06 -10.34
CA GLU A 7 26.83 15.38 -9.07
C GLU A 7 25.81 14.29 -8.74
N GLY A 8 24.51 14.55 -8.91
CA GLY A 8 23.47 13.55 -8.63
C GLY A 8 23.57 12.31 -9.53
N ILE A 9 24.03 12.46 -10.78
CA ILE A 9 24.25 11.33 -11.69
C ILE A 9 25.50 10.56 -11.29
N LEU A 10 26.55 11.25 -10.82
CA LEU A 10 27.74 10.61 -10.29
C LEU A 10 27.43 9.79 -9.03
N GLN A 11 26.61 10.32 -8.13
CA GLN A 11 26.15 9.61 -6.93
C GLN A 11 25.31 8.38 -7.29
N ALA A 12 24.28 8.55 -8.12
CA ALA A 12 23.46 7.43 -8.60
C ALA A 12 24.29 6.35 -9.32
N PHE A 13 25.37 6.73 -10.02
CA PHE A 13 26.31 5.77 -10.60
C PHE A 13 27.07 4.97 -9.53
N LEU A 14 27.58 5.64 -8.50
CA LEU A 14 28.31 5.00 -7.39
C LEU A 14 27.40 4.10 -6.54
N ASP A 15 26.14 4.48 -6.37
CA ASP A 15 25.12 3.72 -5.62
C ASP A 15 24.52 2.56 -6.44
N GLY A 16 24.79 2.51 -7.76
CA GLY A 16 24.27 1.48 -8.66
C GLY A 16 22.80 1.67 -9.06
N GLU A 17 22.28 2.89 -8.98
CA GLU A 17 20.88 3.23 -9.25
C GLU A 17 20.59 3.62 -10.71
N LEU A 18 21.62 3.72 -11.56
CA LEU A 18 21.47 4.04 -12.98
C LEU A 18 21.05 2.82 -13.80
N SER A 19 20.34 3.06 -14.92
CA SER A 19 20.10 2.01 -15.92
C SER A 19 21.43 1.50 -16.52
N PRO A 20 21.48 0.28 -17.07
CA PRO A 20 22.70 -0.27 -17.67
C PRO A 20 23.31 0.63 -18.75
N GLU A 21 22.47 1.25 -19.58
CA GLU A 21 22.89 2.11 -20.69
C GLU A 21 23.50 3.43 -20.18
N THR A 22 22.86 4.05 -19.17
CA THR A 22 23.36 5.27 -18.55
C THR A 22 24.63 4.98 -17.75
N SER A 23 24.69 3.85 -17.03
CA SER A 23 25.87 3.41 -16.29
C SER A 23 27.08 3.21 -17.20
N GLN A 24 26.90 2.55 -18.36
CA GLN A 24 27.97 2.39 -19.34
C GLN A 24 28.46 3.73 -19.89
N THR A 25 27.54 4.67 -20.15
CA THR A 25 27.87 6.01 -20.64
C THR A 25 28.67 6.81 -19.61
N VAL A 26 28.26 6.77 -18.34
CA VAL A 26 28.97 7.43 -17.23
C VAL A 26 30.34 6.79 -17.02
N ALA A 27 30.45 5.47 -17.02
CA ALA A 27 31.73 4.77 -16.91
C ALA A 27 32.71 5.15 -18.04
N ALA A 28 32.23 5.25 -19.29
CA ALA A 28 33.02 5.72 -20.41
C ALA A 28 33.47 7.19 -20.23
N HIS A 29 32.61 8.05 -19.67
CA HIS A 29 32.98 9.43 -19.34
C HIS A 29 34.05 9.50 -18.25
N LEU A 30 33.92 8.72 -17.16
CA LEU A 30 34.86 8.70 -16.05
C LEU A 30 36.27 8.25 -16.46
N THR A 31 36.38 7.36 -17.46
CA THR A 31 37.67 6.94 -18.02
C THR A 31 38.27 8.00 -18.95
N ALA A 32 37.44 8.75 -19.69
CA ALA A 32 37.89 9.77 -20.63
C ALA A 32 38.13 11.16 -20.01
N CYS A 33 37.48 11.47 -18.88
CA CYS A 33 37.51 12.79 -18.24
C CYS A 33 38.24 12.73 -16.90
N ALA A 34 39.47 13.23 -16.86
CA ALA A 34 40.30 13.23 -15.65
C ALA A 34 39.62 13.93 -14.46
N ALA A 35 38.93 15.06 -14.69
CA ALA A 35 38.24 15.80 -13.63
C ALA A 35 37.12 14.99 -12.97
N CYS A 36 36.27 14.34 -13.77
CA CYS A 36 35.21 13.49 -13.24
C CYS A 36 35.79 12.21 -12.58
N GLY A 37 36.87 11.66 -13.12
CA GLY A 37 37.58 10.53 -12.51
C GLY A 37 38.21 10.87 -11.14
N VAL A 38 38.69 12.10 -10.94
CA VAL A 38 39.15 12.58 -9.63
C VAL A 38 37.97 12.69 -8.66
N ARG A 39 36.90 13.38 -9.05
CA ARG A 39 35.69 13.53 -8.20
C ARG A 39 35.10 12.19 -7.78
N ALA A 40 35.03 11.21 -8.69
CA ALA A 40 34.56 9.87 -8.39
C ALA A 40 35.42 9.17 -7.33
N ARG A 41 36.75 9.30 -7.42
CA ARG A 41 37.67 8.72 -6.43
C ARG A 41 37.58 9.41 -5.07
N GLU A 42 37.40 10.73 -5.05
CA GLU A 42 37.19 11.50 -3.82
C GLU A 42 35.90 11.04 -3.12
N ALA A 43 34.79 10.94 -3.84
CA ALA A 43 33.52 10.45 -3.30
C ALA A 43 33.64 9.02 -2.73
N VAL A 44 34.32 8.12 -3.44
CA VAL A 44 34.58 6.75 -2.95
C VAL A 44 35.48 6.76 -1.71
N ALA A 45 36.48 7.64 -1.65
CA ALA A 45 37.36 7.77 -0.49
C ALA A 45 36.59 8.26 0.74
N GLU A 46 35.71 9.26 0.58
CA GLU A 46 34.82 9.75 1.64
C GLU A 46 33.89 8.64 2.15
N LEU A 47 33.24 7.90 1.23
CA LEU A 47 32.38 6.77 1.59
C LEU A 47 33.16 5.68 2.35
N SER A 48 34.39 5.40 1.94
CA SER A 48 35.26 4.42 2.63
C SER A 48 35.61 4.85 4.05
N LEU A 49 35.77 6.15 4.29
CA LEU A 49 36.02 6.71 5.61
C LEU A 49 34.79 6.53 6.50
N PHE A 50 33.60 6.87 6.01
CA PHE A 50 32.36 6.60 6.72
C PHE A 50 32.17 5.11 7.02
N ALA A 51 32.42 4.24 6.04
CA ALA A 51 32.34 2.79 6.20
C ALA A 51 33.34 2.28 7.25
N SER A 52 34.52 2.88 7.37
CA SER A 52 35.51 2.51 8.39
C SER A 52 35.10 2.92 9.81
N VAL A 53 34.43 4.05 9.97
CA VAL A 53 33.92 4.55 11.26
C VAL A 53 32.64 3.81 11.66
N MET A 54 31.77 3.52 10.69
CA MET A 54 30.54 2.75 10.87
C MET A 54 30.77 1.24 10.87
N SER A 55 31.97 0.80 10.51
CA SER A 55 32.40 -0.58 10.71
C SER A 55 32.08 -0.94 12.14
N PRO A 56 31.26 -1.98 12.39
CA PRO A 56 30.78 -2.26 13.71
C PRO A 56 32.00 -2.60 14.56
N ALA A 57 32.47 -1.64 15.34
CA ALA A 57 33.26 -1.90 16.53
C ALA A 57 32.33 -2.63 17.50
N ALA A 58 32.09 -3.91 17.23
CA ALA A 58 31.39 -4.88 18.06
C ALA A 58 30.18 -4.32 18.82
N VAL A 59 29.36 -3.45 18.21
CA VAL A 59 28.05 -3.15 18.78
C VAL A 59 27.23 -4.40 18.51
N SER A 60 27.26 -5.33 19.45
CA SER A 60 26.46 -6.54 19.41
C SER A 60 25.00 -6.10 19.50
N VAL A 61 24.41 -5.79 18.35
CA VAL A 61 22.97 -5.59 18.27
C VAL A 61 22.37 -6.95 18.63
N PRO A 62 21.59 -7.05 19.73
CA PRO A 62 21.02 -8.33 20.14
C PRO A 62 19.82 -8.61 19.22
N THR A 63 20.11 -8.89 17.95
CA THR A 63 19.15 -9.14 16.88
C THR A 63 18.16 -10.23 17.27
N GLU A 64 18.63 -11.24 18.00
CA GLU A 64 17.77 -12.31 18.52
C GLU A 64 16.76 -11.81 19.56
N ARG A 65 17.20 -10.95 20.49
CA ARG A 65 16.28 -10.33 21.47
C ARG A 65 15.28 -9.41 20.78
N LEU A 66 15.72 -8.68 19.75
CA LEU A 66 14.84 -7.80 18.99
C LEU A 66 13.79 -8.59 18.22
N ARG A 67 14.21 -9.67 17.54
CA ARG A 67 13.34 -10.61 16.82
C ARG A 67 12.32 -11.25 17.76
N ALA A 68 12.77 -11.79 18.90
CA ALA A 68 11.88 -12.39 19.89
C ALA A 68 10.81 -11.40 20.41
N ARG A 69 11.15 -10.12 20.60
CA ARG A 69 10.18 -9.09 20.99
C ARG A 69 9.17 -8.80 19.87
N LEU A 70 9.61 -8.79 18.63
CA LEU A 70 8.76 -8.56 17.47
C LEU A 70 7.76 -9.71 17.31
N ASP A 71 8.25 -10.95 17.39
CA ASP A 71 7.44 -12.16 17.25
C ASP A 71 6.38 -12.24 18.38
N ALA A 72 6.75 -11.88 19.61
CA ALA A 72 5.82 -11.80 20.72
C ALA A 72 4.70 -10.76 20.49
N ALA A 73 5.04 -9.58 19.99
CA ALA A 73 4.06 -8.53 19.69
C ALA A 73 3.10 -8.93 18.55
N ILE A 74 3.61 -9.62 17.52
CA ILE A 74 2.79 -10.17 16.44
C ILE A 74 1.84 -11.24 16.98
N ALA A 75 2.34 -12.17 17.79
CA ALA A 75 1.54 -13.23 18.38
C ALA A 75 0.40 -12.70 19.27
N GLU A 76 0.67 -11.69 20.09
CA GLU A 76 -0.34 -11.04 20.94
C GLU A 76 -1.46 -10.40 20.10
N THR A 77 -1.08 -9.68 19.04
CA THR A 77 -2.03 -9.03 18.13
C THR A 77 -2.94 -10.06 17.46
N LEU A 78 -2.36 -11.11 16.88
CA LEU A 78 -3.12 -12.18 16.22
C LEU A 78 -4.05 -12.93 17.20
N GLN A 79 -3.60 -13.20 18.42
CA GLN A 79 -4.45 -13.86 19.43
C GLN A 79 -5.64 -12.98 19.84
N SER A 80 -5.44 -11.67 19.93
CA SER A 80 -6.50 -10.72 20.28
C SER A 80 -7.59 -10.66 19.21
N GLU A 81 -7.20 -10.68 17.92
CA GLU A 81 -8.13 -10.66 16.78
C GLU A 81 -8.93 -11.96 16.69
N VAL A 82 -8.26 -13.10 16.84
CA VAL A 82 -8.93 -14.42 16.86
C VAL A 82 -9.90 -14.53 18.03
N ALA A 83 -9.49 -14.10 19.24
CA ALA A 83 -10.36 -14.13 20.41
C ALA A 83 -11.57 -13.19 20.26
N ALA A 84 -11.41 -12.03 19.62
CA ALA A 84 -12.49 -11.11 19.31
C ALA A 84 -13.48 -11.71 18.29
N GLY A 85 -12.97 -12.34 17.22
CA GLY A 85 -13.76 -13.02 16.21
C GLY A 85 -14.62 -14.15 16.79
N VAL A 86 -14.02 -15.03 17.62
CA VAL A 86 -14.74 -16.15 18.26
C VAL A 86 -15.84 -15.65 19.22
N ARG A 87 -15.60 -14.58 19.98
CA ARG A 87 -16.61 -13.99 20.87
C ARG A 87 -17.76 -13.34 20.10
N GLN A 88 -17.46 -12.67 18.98
CA GLN A 88 -18.47 -12.09 18.11
C GLN A 88 -19.31 -13.18 17.45
N GLU A 89 -18.69 -14.29 17.05
CA GLU A 89 -19.39 -15.45 16.51
C GLU A 89 -20.35 -16.10 17.51
N ALA A 90 -19.89 -16.33 18.73
CA ALA A 90 -20.74 -16.85 19.80
C ALA A 90 -21.93 -15.93 20.09
N ARG A 91 -21.71 -14.60 20.08
CA ARG A 91 -22.76 -13.61 20.37
C ARG A 91 -23.86 -13.56 19.30
N TRP A 92 -23.53 -13.63 18.01
CA TRP A 92 -24.57 -13.65 16.96
C TRP A 92 -25.39 -14.94 16.99
N ARG A 93 -24.77 -16.09 17.29
CA ARG A 93 -25.48 -17.38 17.39
C ARG A 93 -26.48 -17.36 18.54
N VAL A 94 -26.10 -16.81 19.69
CA VAL A 94 -27.02 -16.65 20.84
C VAL A 94 -28.17 -15.70 20.49
N TRP A 95 -27.89 -14.57 19.83
CA TRP A 95 -28.93 -13.63 19.41
C TRP A 95 -29.89 -14.23 18.38
N LEU A 96 -29.40 -14.91 17.34
CA LEU A 96 -30.25 -15.57 16.36
C LEU A 96 -31.07 -16.71 16.94
N ASN A 97 -30.51 -17.49 17.86
CA ASN A 97 -31.28 -18.54 18.53
C ASN A 97 -32.42 -17.94 19.36
N GLY A 98 -32.20 -16.80 20.03
CA GLY A 98 -33.25 -16.05 20.72
C GLY A 98 -34.34 -15.52 19.77
N LEU A 99 -33.95 -15.04 18.60
CA LEU A 99 -34.87 -14.54 17.58
C LEU A 99 -35.66 -15.68 16.91
N ALA A 100 -35.01 -16.80 16.61
CA ALA A 100 -35.65 -18.00 16.08
C ALA A 100 -36.65 -18.59 17.10
N ALA A 101 -36.30 -18.62 18.38
CA ALA A 101 -37.22 -19.03 19.45
C ALA A 101 -38.43 -18.09 19.60
N ALA A 102 -38.24 -16.79 19.39
CA ALA A 102 -39.33 -15.81 19.37
C ALA A 102 -40.25 -15.96 18.13
N LEU A 103 -39.74 -16.52 17.05
CA LEU A 103 -40.50 -16.80 15.82
C LEU A 103 -41.23 -18.15 15.84
N THR A 104 -40.80 -19.12 16.65
CA THR A 104 -41.35 -20.49 16.63
C THR A 104 -42.59 -20.72 17.49
N PHE A 105 -43.10 -19.72 18.23
CA PHE A 105 -44.25 -19.94 19.12
C PHE A 105 -45.34 -18.86 18.99
N ALA A 106 -46.30 -19.07 18.08
CA ALA A 106 -47.74 -18.98 18.34
C ALA A 106 -48.56 -19.05 17.02
N PRO A 107 -49.46 -20.05 16.84
CA PRO A 107 -50.34 -20.11 15.66
C PRO A 107 -51.31 -18.92 15.53
N GLY A 108 -51.48 -18.10 16.59
CA GLY A 108 -52.27 -16.87 16.57
C GLY A 108 -51.58 -15.63 15.98
N LYS A 109 -50.28 -15.68 15.63
CA LYS A 109 -49.52 -14.52 15.11
C LYS A 109 -49.15 -14.61 13.63
N ALA A 110 -49.54 -15.68 12.94
CA ALA A 110 -49.22 -15.92 11.52
C ALA A 110 -49.61 -14.75 10.61
N ALA A 111 -50.74 -14.08 10.88
CA ALA A 111 -51.18 -12.91 10.12
C ALA A 111 -50.25 -11.68 10.30
N ALA A 112 -49.73 -11.46 11.51
CA ALA A 112 -48.83 -10.33 11.80
C ALA A 112 -47.45 -10.52 11.15
N PHE A 113 -46.96 -11.77 11.08
CA PHE A 113 -45.71 -12.08 10.38
C PHE A 113 -45.85 -12.03 8.86
N ALA A 114 -47.02 -12.39 8.31
CA ALA A 114 -47.30 -12.23 6.89
C ALA A 114 -47.26 -10.74 6.46
N SER A 115 -47.86 -9.84 7.24
CA SER A 115 -47.78 -8.40 6.95
C SER A 115 -46.35 -7.85 7.05
N LEU A 116 -45.55 -8.35 8.00
CA LEU A 116 -44.15 -7.95 8.14
C LEU A 116 -43.30 -8.41 6.95
N LEU A 117 -43.49 -9.65 6.49
CA LEU A 117 -42.78 -10.17 5.31
C LEU A 117 -43.15 -9.39 4.05
N VAL A 118 -44.43 -9.07 3.86
CA VAL A 118 -44.88 -8.23 2.74
C VAL A 118 -44.25 -6.84 2.82
N ALA A 119 -44.18 -6.23 4.01
CA ALA A 119 -43.52 -4.94 4.19
C ALA A 119 -42.01 -4.99 3.89
N VAL A 120 -41.29 -6.03 4.34
CA VAL A 120 -39.86 -6.21 4.06
C VAL A 120 -39.62 -6.42 2.56
N VAL A 121 -40.42 -7.25 1.89
CA VAL A 121 -40.33 -7.47 0.44
C VAL A 121 -40.58 -6.18 -0.33
N LEU A 122 -41.62 -5.42 0.05
CA LEU A 122 -41.90 -4.10 -0.54
C LEU A 122 -40.74 -3.12 -0.31
N SER A 123 -40.15 -3.10 0.88
CA SER A 123 -39.02 -2.23 1.23
C SER A 123 -37.79 -2.51 0.37
N VAL A 124 -37.44 -3.79 0.20
CA VAL A 124 -36.31 -4.23 -0.65
C VAL A 124 -36.60 -3.92 -2.12
N PHE A 125 -37.82 -4.16 -2.59
CA PHE A 125 -38.23 -3.84 -3.96
C PHE A 125 -38.16 -2.32 -4.23
N PHE A 126 -38.59 -1.49 -3.28
CA PHE A 126 -38.50 -0.04 -3.41
C PHE A 126 -37.05 0.47 -3.39
N ALA A 127 -36.22 -0.09 -2.51
CA ALA A 127 -34.79 0.25 -2.43
C ALA A 127 -34.05 -0.10 -3.74
N THR A 128 -34.33 -1.28 -4.31
CA THR A 128 -33.73 -1.70 -5.60
C THR A 128 -34.22 -0.88 -6.78
N LYS A 129 -35.47 -0.38 -6.76
CA LYS A 129 -35.99 0.53 -7.80
C LYS A 129 -35.49 1.97 -7.67
N GLN A 130 -35.30 2.49 -6.45
CA GLN A 130 -34.68 3.81 -6.25
C GLN A 130 -33.20 3.85 -6.63
N LEU A 131 -32.52 2.69 -6.62
CA LEU A 131 -31.15 2.54 -7.09
C LEU A 131 -31.03 2.36 -8.61
N SER A 132 -32.09 2.56 -9.38
CA SER A 132 -31.99 2.74 -10.84
C SER A 132 -31.78 4.22 -11.12
N PRO A 133 -30.54 4.70 -11.33
CA PRO A 133 -30.29 6.11 -11.58
C PRO A 133 -30.88 6.44 -12.94
N SER A 134 -31.66 7.51 -12.98
CA SER A 134 -32.01 8.24 -14.19
C SER A 134 -30.76 8.46 -15.05
N GLU A 135 -30.85 8.02 -16.30
CA GLU A 135 -30.20 8.57 -17.50
C GLU A 135 -28.91 9.36 -17.28
N ILE A 136 -27.80 8.66 -17.53
CA ILE A 136 -26.64 9.08 -18.34
C ILE A 136 -26.79 10.51 -18.90
N GLY A 137 -26.34 11.49 -18.12
CA GLY A 137 -25.97 12.82 -18.60
C GLY A 137 -24.64 12.72 -19.36
N ARG A 138 -24.74 12.35 -20.64
CA ARG A 138 -23.69 12.55 -21.64
C ARG A 138 -23.74 14.02 -22.02
N ASP A 139 -22.92 14.85 -21.39
CA ASP A 139 -22.31 16.01 -22.03
C ASP A 139 -21.13 16.51 -21.20
N GLU A 140 -20.11 16.98 -21.91
CA GLU A 140 -18.90 17.67 -21.42
C GLU A 140 -17.70 16.80 -21.00
N ILE A 141 -17.18 16.02 -21.97
CA ILE A 141 -15.73 15.80 -22.06
C ILE A 141 -15.19 16.87 -23.01
N ALA A 142 -14.74 18.00 -22.46
CA ALA A 142 -13.93 18.95 -23.20
C ALA A 142 -12.59 18.28 -23.56
N VAL A 143 -12.44 17.99 -24.85
CA VAL A 143 -11.19 17.58 -25.48
C VAL A 143 -10.19 18.72 -25.31
N ILE A 144 -9.18 18.52 -24.45
CA ILE A 144 -7.99 19.37 -24.42
C ILE A 144 -7.07 18.89 -25.55
N THR A 145 -7.15 19.55 -26.69
CA THR A 145 -6.10 19.49 -27.73
C THR A 145 -4.90 20.29 -27.25
N VAL A 146 -3.80 19.62 -26.96
CA VAL A 146 -2.49 20.27 -26.78
C VAL A 146 -1.90 20.54 -28.17
N PRO A 147 -1.63 21.79 -28.57
CA PRO A 147 -0.99 22.07 -29.85
C PRO A 147 0.48 21.69 -29.84
N ALA A 148 0.93 21.06 -30.93
CA ALA A 148 2.31 20.70 -31.19
C ALA A 148 3.20 21.96 -31.30
N PRO A 149 4.43 21.96 -30.73
CA PRO A 149 5.39 23.01 -31.03
C PRO A 149 5.92 22.86 -32.46
N ALA A 150 5.71 23.90 -33.26
CA ALA A 150 6.37 24.08 -34.55
C ALA A 150 7.86 24.36 -34.35
N ASN A 151 8.66 23.73 -35.22
CA ASN A 151 10.12 23.77 -35.23
C ASN A 151 10.70 25.18 -35.46
N GLY A 152 11.88 25.41 -34.87
CA GLY A 152 12.85 26.43 -35.24
C GLY A 152 14.25 25.90 -34.97
#